data_AF-A0A8E0VMA6-F1
#
_entry.id   AF-A0A8E0VMA6-F1
#
_cell.length_a   1.000
_cell.length_b   1.000
_cell.length_c   1.000
_cell.angle_alpha   90.00
_cell.angle_beta   90.00
_cell.angle_gamma   90.00
#
_symmetry.space_group_name_H-M   'P 1'
#
loop_
_entity.id
_entity.type
_entity.pdbx_description
1 polymer ?
#
loop_
_entity_poly.entity_id
_entity_poly.type
_entity_poly.pdbx_seq_one_letter_code
_entity_poly.pdbx_strand_id
1 'polypeptide(L)'
;MPVKITKEDEQLLEKYGRAVSKRSNHLIYGNAVLISLIPIWLFWRVHSLALVSNVVLYAIVSVTSAFLMSYAYNTSKSPLMERIASRRTDAITKEVNSEYGKERKFSRKDRDDTIRERTTEVADYESTTFAIFYNNCLFLLVFLVASLVLSQFSSQLNYFVSMLLAAGAAAFLSSGKGSI
;
A
#
# COMPACT_ATOMS: atom_id res chain seq x y z
N MET A 1 -30.76 -21.23 7.75
CA MET A 1 -30.30 -21.77 6.45
C MET A 1 -29.02 -21.05 6.07
N PRO A 2 -27.90 -21.73 5.81
CA PRO A 2 -26.73 -21.08 5.24
C PRO A 2 -27.07 -20.67 3.80
N VAL A 3 -27.09 -19.36 3.55
CA VAL A 3 -27.27 -18.82 2.19
C VAL A 3 -26.04 -19.23 1.39
N LYS A 4 -26.21 -20.10 0.39
CA LYS A 4 -25.14 -20.43 -0.56
C LYS A 4 -24.98 -19.25 -1.50
N ILE A 5 -23.87 -18.53 -1.36
CA ILE A 5 -23.46 -17.49 -2.31
C ILE A 5 -23.28 -18.17 -3.67
N THR A 6 -23.99 -17.70 -4.69
CA THR A 6 -23.83 -18.17 -6.08
C THR A 6 -22.65 -17.44 -6.73
N LYS A 7 -22.05 -18.00 -7.79
CA LYS A 7 -20.94 -17.36 -8.52
C LYS A 7 -21.29 -15.95 -9.02
N GLU A 8 -22.55 -15.72 -9.37
CA GLU A 8 -23.05 -14.40 -9.76
C GLU A 8 -23.05 -13.42 -8.58
N ASP A 9 -23.44 -13.89 -7.39
CA ASP A 9 -23.35 -13.09 -6.16
C ASP A 9 -21.89 -12.78 -5.81
N GLU A 10 -20.96 -13.71 -6.00
CA GLU A 10 -19.52 -13.46 -5.82
C GLU A 10 -19.00 -12.39 -6.81
N GLN A 11 -19.41 -12.45 -8.08
CA GLN A 11 -19.03 -11.45 -9.07
C GLN A 11 -19.64 -10.08 -8.78
N LEU A 12 -20.88 -10.05 -8.27
CA LEU A 12 -21.52 -8.81 -7.83
C LEU A 12 -20.82 -8.26 -6.58
N LEU A 13 -20.46 -9.12 -5.62
CA LEU A 13 -19.67 -8.73 -4.45
C LEU A 13 -18.26 -8.26 -4.82
N GLU A 14 -17.65 -8.82 -5.86
CA GLU A 14 -16.37 -8.33 -6.39
C GLU A 14 -16.55 -6.98 -7.09
N LYS A 15 -17.62 -6.81 -7.86
CA LYS A 15 -17.94 -5.56 -8.57
C LYS A 15 -18.43 -4.43 -7.67
N TYR A 16 -19.12 -4.72 -6.57
CA TYR A 16 -19.74 -3.73 -5.67
C TYR A 16 -19.08 -3.68 -4.29
N GLY A 17 -18.30 -4.69 -3.92
CA GLY A 17 -17.50 -4.70 -2.70
C GLY A 17 -16.18 -3.97 -2.86
N ARG A 18 -15.55 -3.64 -1.73
CA ARG A 18 -14.17 -3.12 -1.67
C ARG A 18 -13.14 -4.23 -1.95
N ALA A 19 -13.37 -5.07 -2.95
CA ALA A 19 -12.43 -6.12 -3.30
C ALA A 19 -11.13 -5.48 -3.80
N VAL A 20 -10.04 -5.70 -3.06
CA VAL A 20 -8.72 -5.16 -3.38
C VAL A 20 -8.28 -5.74 -4.73
N SER A 21 -8.00 -4.87 -5.70
CA SER A 21 -7.51 -5.30 -7.01
C SER A 21 -6.29 -6.21 -6.86
N LYS A 22 -6.36 -7.41 -7.47
CA LYS A 22 -5.24 -8.38 -7.47
C LYS A 22 -3.94 -7.77 -8.00
N ARG A 23 -4.07 -6.83 -8.95
CA ARG A 23 -2.95 -6.07 -9.53
C ARG A 23 -2.31 -5.14 -8.51
N SER A 24 -3.12 -4.38 -7.77
CA SER A 24 -2.64 -3.50 -6.69
C SER A 24 -1.97 -4.29 -5.57
N ASN A 25 -2.54 -5.44 -5.19
CA ASN A 25 -2.00 -6.26 -4.11
C ASN A 25 -0.58 -6.76 -4.42
N HIS A 26 -0.32 -7.19 -5.65
CA HIS A 26 1.03 -7.58 -6.07
C HIS A 26 2.03 -6.42 -5.96
N LEU A 27 1.62 -5.20 -6.33
CA LEU A 27 2.44 -3.99 -6.21
C LEU A 27 2.76 -3.67 -4.74
N ILE A 28 1.78 -3.83 -3.84
CA ILE A 28 1.92 -3.61 -2.39
C ILE A 28 2.94 -4.58 -1.78
N TYR A 29 2.76 -5.89 -1.99
CA TYR A 29 3.67 -6.89 -1.42
C TYR A 29 5.07 -6.84 -2.04
N GLY A 30 5.16 -6.62 -3.35
CA GLY A 30 6.45 -6.46 -4.03
C GLY A 30 7.25 -5.29 -3.47
N ASN A 31 6.61 -4.11 -3.32
CA ASN A 31 7.28 -2.95 -2.74
C ASN A 31 7.63 -3.14 -1.26
N ALA A 32 6.78 -3.81 -0.48
CA ALA A 32 7.04 -4.07 0.94
C ALA A 32 8.30 -4.92 1.16
N VAL A 33 8.57 -5.88 0.26
CA VAL A 33 9.81 -6.67 0.29
C VAL A 33 11.00 -5.85 -0.16
N LEU A 34 10.87 -5.06 -1.23
CA LEU A 34 11.99 -4.23 -1.69
C LEU A 34 12.45 -3.23 -0.63
N ILE A 35 11.51 -2.54 0.01
CA ILE A 35 11.85 -1.53 1.03
C ILE A 35 12.46 -2.16 2.29
N SER A 36 12.07 -3.39 2.68
CA SER A 36 12.63 -4.07 3.85
C SER A 36 14.04 -4.65 3.63
N LEU A 37 14.47 -4.78 2.37
CA LEU A 37 15.81 -5.24 1.99
C LEU A 37 16.84 -4.10 1.94
N ILE A 38 16.43 -2.86 1.62
CA ILE A 38 17.33 -1.69 1.52
C ILE A 38 18.18 -1.48 2.80
N PRO A 39 17.60 -1.54 4.02
CA PRO A 39 18.34 -1.41 5.28
C PRO A 39 19.45 -2.45 5.49
N ILE A 40 19.31 -3.67 4.93
CA ILE A 40 20.32 -4.73 5.06
C ILE A 40 21.65 -4.24 4.47
N TRP A 41 21.59 -3.59 3.30
CA TRP A 41 22.76 -3.08 2.62
C TRP A 41 23.49 -2.02 3.45
N LEU A 42 22.73 -1.11 4.07
CA LEU A 42 23.29 -0.05 4.92
C LEU A 42 24.00 -0.63 6.15
N PHE A 43 23.41 -1.62 6.83
CA PHE A 43 24.03 -2.24 8.01
C PHE A 43 25.21 -3.14 7.69
N TRP A 44 25.21 -3.79 6.53
CA TRP A 44 26.35 -4.56 6.07
C TRP A 44 27.55 -3.66 5.75
N ARG A 45 27.32 -2.56 5.02
CA ARG A 45 28.40 -1.69 4.53
C ARG A 45 28.88 -0.64 5.52
N VAL A 46 27.97 -0.04 6.29
CA VAL A 46 28.30 1.08 7.19
C VAL A 46 28.61 0.58 8.60
N HIS A 47 27.73 -0.24 9.17
CA HIS A 47 27.84 -0.73 10.55
C HIS A 47 28.67 -2.02 10.68
N SER A 48 29.25 -2.50 9.57
CA SER A 48 30.12 -3.69 9.47
C SER A 48 29.53 -4.95 10.15
N LEU A 49 28.21 -5.12 10.11
CA LEU A 49 27.58 -6.31 10.68
C LEU A 49 27.77 -7.51 9.72
N ALA A 50 28.35 -8.59 10.20
CA ALA A 50 28.64 -9.77 9.39
C ALA A 50 27.35 -10.43 8.87
N LEU A 51 27.20 -10.54 7.55
CA LEU A 51 26.01 -11.11 6.90
C LEU A 51 25.78 -12.57 7.27
N VAL A 52 26.81 -13.42 7.12
CA VAL A 52 26.68 -14.87 7.27
C VAL A 52 26.30 -15.24 8.70
N SER A 53 26.95 -14.63 9.68
CA SER A 53 26.72 -14.91 11.11
C SER A 53 25.38 -14.38 11.62
N ASN A 54 24.81 -13.35 10.98
CA ASN A 54 23.57 -12.70 11.41
C ASN A 54 22.42 -12.91 10.42
N VAL A 55 22.52 -13.87 9.50
CA VAL A 55 21.53 -14.08 8.42
C VAL A 55 20.13 -14.34 8.97
N VAL A 56 20.02 -15.07 10.09
CA VAL A 56 18.75 -15.35 10.76
C VAL A 56 18.10 -14.07 11.28
N LEU A 57 18.90 -13.17 11.86
CA LEU A 57 18.43 -11.90 12.39
C LEU A 57 17.99 -10.97 11.25
N TYR A 58 18.74 -10.89 10.16
CA TYR A 58 18.33 -10.17 8.95
C TYR A 58 17.01 -10.70 8.39
N ALA A 59 16.88 -12.03 8.27
CA ALA A 59 15.68 -12.66 7.73
C ALA A 59 14.44 -12.37 8.60
N ILE A 60 14.53 -12.55 9.93
CA ILE A 60 13.40 -12.33 10.84
C ILE A 60 12.96 -10.87 10.81
N VAL A 61 13.91 -9.93 10.87
CA VAL A 61 13.61 -8.49 10.90
C VAL A 61 13.05 -8.01 9.55
N SER A 62 13.61 -8.47 8.43
CA SER A 62 13.09 -8.11 7.10
C SER A 62 11.70 -8.70 6.82
N VAL A 63 11.40 -9.92 7.29
CA VAL A 63 10.05 -10.49 7.18
C VAL A 63 9.06 -9.71 8.05
N THR A 64 9.43 -9.42 9.30
CA THR A 64 8.56 -8.69 10.23
C THR A 64 8.29 -7.26 9.73
N SER A 65 9.31 -6.57 9.24
CA SER A 65 9.16 -5.22 8.67
C SER A 65 8.37 -5.23 7.36
N ALA A 66 8.57 -6.21 6.47
CA ALA A 66 7.75 -6.36 5.27
C ALA A 66 6.27 -6.58 5.60
N PHE A 67 5.97 -7.37 6.64
CA PHE A 67 4.60 -7.58 7.12
C PHE A 67 3.97 -6.28 7.64
N LEU A 68 4.67 -5.57 8.53
CA LEU A 68 4.22 -4.28 9.08
C LEU A 68 4.03 -3.23 7.97
N MET A 69 4.91 -3.20 6.98
CA MET A 69 4.83 -2.25 5.88
C MET A 69 3.68 -2.58 4.92
N SER A 70 3.47 -3.86 4.61
CA SER A 70 2.30 -4.31 3.85
C SER A 70 1.00 -3.93 4.55
N TYR A 71 0.95 -4.05 5.88
CA TYR A 71 -0.17 -3.58 6.67
C TYR A 71 -0.34 -2.06 6.56
N ALA A 72 0.75 -1.28 6.69
CA ALA A 72 0.73 0.17 6.58
C ALA A 72 0.21 0.64 5.20
N TYR A 73 0.62 -0.01 4.11
CA TYR A 73 0.14 0.34 2.78
C TYR A 73 -1.36 0.11 2.61
N ASN A 74 -1.86 -1.05 3.06
CA ASN A 74 -3.28 -1.40 2.94
C ASN A 74 -4.18 -0.48 3.76
N THR A 75 -3.72 -0.10 4.95
CA THR A 75 -4.46 0.80 5.84
C THR A 75 -4.52 2.22 5.28
N SER A 76 -3.43 2.76 4.73
CA SER A 76 -3.42 4.09 4.09
C SER A 76 -4.23 4.13 2.79
N LYS A 77 -4.24 3.04 2.01
CA LYS A 77 -4.90 3.01 0.70
C LYS A 77 -6.40 3.32 0.78
N SER A 78 -7.10 2.78 1.77
CA SER A 78 -8.56 2.86 1.88
C SER A 78 -9.11 4.30 1.93
N PRO A 79 -8.65 5.18 2.84
CA PRO A 79 -9.11 6.57 2.87
C PRO A 79 -8.66 7.38 1.64
N LEU A 80 -7.46 7.10 1.10
CA LEU A 80 -6.99 7.77 -0.12
C LEU A 80 -7.85 7.43 -1.33
N MET A 81 -8.24 6.16 -1.48
CA MET A 81 -9.06 5.70 -2.59
C MET A 81 -10.42 6.38 -2.60
N GLU A 82 -11.08 6.54 -1.45
CA GLU A 82 -12.37 7.22 -1.34
C GLU A 82 -12.28 8.71 -1.70
N ARG A 83 -11.23 9.39 -1.26
CA ARG A 83 -11.00 10.81 -1.59
C ARG A 83 -10.64 11.02 -3.05
N ILE A 84 -9.85 10.13 -3.64
CA ILE A 84 -9.49 10.20 -5.05
C ILE A 84 -10.71 9.87 -5.92
N ALA A 85 -11.48 8.83 -5.57
CA ALA A 85 -12.70 8.47 -6.28
C ALA A 85 -13.70 9.64 -6.32
N SER A 86 -13.98 10.28 -5.18
CA SER A 86 -14.90 11.43 -5.13
C SER A 86 -14.44 12.59 -6.02
N ARG A 87 -13.14 12.91 -6.05
CA ARG A 87 -12.59 13.98 -6.93
C ARG A 87 -12.54 13.60 -8.41
N ARG A 88 -12.29 12.33 -8.73
CA ARG A 88 -12.17 11.85 -10.12
C ARG A 88 -13.52 11.56 -10.78
N THR A 89 -14.56 11.30 -9.98
CA THR A 89 -15.92 11.02 -10.49
C THR A 89 -16.42 12.15 -11.40
N ASP A 90 -16.26 13.41 -11.00
CA ASP A 90 -16.76 14.56 -11.77
C ASP A 90 -16.04 14.73 -13.12
N ALA A 91 -14.73 14.54 -13.13
CA ALA A 91 -13.92 14.63 -14.35
C ALA A 91 -14.23 13.47 -15.31
N ILE A 92 -14.29 12.24 -14.80
CA ILE A 92 -14.58 11.04 -15.59
C ILE A 92 -16.03 11.07 -16.13
N THR A 93 -16.98 11.58 -15.35
CA THR A 93 -18.37 11.76 -15.80
C THR A 93 -18.43 12.70 -17.00
N LYS A 94 -17.63 13.77 -17.02
CA LYS A 94 -17.54 14.70 -18.15
C LYS A 94 -16.90 14.05 -19.38
N GLU A 95 -15.82 13.28 -19.20
CA GLU A 95 -15.15 12.55 -20.29
C GLU A 95 -16.08 11.52 -20.92
N VAL A 96 -16.70 10.66 -20.10
CA VAL A 96 -17.70 9.69 -20.50
C VAL A 96 -18.82 10.40 -21.26
N ASN A 97 -19.45 11.43 -20.69
CA ASN A 97 -20.54 12.14 -21.37
C ASN A 97 -20.12 12.77 -22.72
N SER A 98 -18.85 13.15 -22.88
CA SER A 98 -18.32 13.67 -24.16
C SER A 98 -18.05 12.57 -25.20
N GLU A 99 -17.64 11.38 -24.76
CA GLU A 99 -17.35 10.20 -25.59
C GLU A 99 -18.67 9.57 -26.08
N TYR A 100 -19.66 9.43 -25.19
CA TYR A 100 -20.97 8.84 -25.48
C TYR A 100 -22.00 9.79 -26.10
N GLY A 101 -21.67 11.09 -26.22
CA GLY A 101 -22.46 12.03 -27.03
C GLY A 101 -22.33 11.78 -28.53
N LYS A 102 -21.29 11.04 -28.96
CA LYS A 102 -20.97 10.77 -30.37
C LYS A 102 -21.32 9.36 -30.84
N GLU A 103 -21.38 8.38 -29.95
CA GLU A 103 -21.66 6.98 -30.30
C GLU A 103 -22.80 6.36 -29.47
N ARG A 104 -23.86 5.92 -30.19
CA ARG A 104 -24.96 5.00 -29.81
C ARG A 104 -25.73 5.23 -28.48
N LYS A 105 -27.03 4.93 -28.54
CA LYS A 105 -27.99 4.96 -27.40
C LYS A 105 -27.67 3.86 -26.37
N PHE A 106 -26.71 4.09 -25.48
CA PHE A 106 -26.53 3.28 -24.26
C PHE A 106 -27.63 3.55 -23.24
N SER A 107 -28.01 2.53 -22.47
CA SER A 107 -28.92 2.69 -21.33
C SER A 107 -28.25 3.56 -20.26
N ARG A 108 -29.04 4.34 -19.50
CA ARG A 108 -28.51 5.16 -18.40
C ARG A 108 -27.66 4.33 -17.42
N LYS A 109 -28.06 3.07 -17.20
CA LYS A 109 -27.37 2.12 -16.33
C LYS A 109 -25.95 1.79 -16.80
N ASP A 110 -25.78 1.48 -18.08
CA ASP A 110 -24.47 1.08 -18.63
C ASP A 110 -23.43 2.22 -18.54
N ARG A 111 -23.92 3.48 -18.62
CA ARG A 111 -23.10 4.68 -18.46
C ARG A 111 -22.62 4.84 -17.03
N ASP A 112 -23.52 4.73 -16.06
CA ASP A 112 -23.20 4.83 -14.64
C ASP A 112 -22.23 3.72 -14.22
N ASP A 113 -22.43 2.49 -14.73
CA ASP A 113 -21.53 1.37 -14.49
C ASP A 113 -20.13 1.63 -15.07
N THR A 114 -20.03 2.21 -16.27
CA THR A 114 -18.72 2.56 -16.89
C THR A 114 -17.98 3.65 -16.12
N ILE A 115 -18.69 4.71 -15.70
CA ILE A 115 -18.11 5.79 -14.88
C ILE A 115 -17.56 5.20 -13.60
N ARG A 116 -18.33 4.32 -12.95
CA ARG A 116 -17.94 3.69 -11.69
C ARG A 116 -16.72 2.80 -11.88
N GLU A 117 -16.71 1.93 -12.88
CA GLU A 117 -15.57 1.04 -13.16
C GLU A 117 -14.28 1.83 -13.44
N ARG A 118 -14.33 2.85 -14.33
CA ARG A 118 -13.16 3.70 -14.62
C ARG A 118 -12.69 4.49 -13.40
N THR A 119 -13.62 5.03 -12.61
CA THR A 119 -13.27 5.80 -11.40
C THR A 119 -12.64 4.91 -10.35
N THR A 120 -13.17 3.70 -10.11
CA THR A 120 -12.61 2.75 -9.16
C THR A 120 -11.23 2.28 -9.60
N GLU A 121 -11.01 1.99 -10.88
CA GLU A 121 -9.69 1.57 -11.38
C GLU A 121 -8.63 2.66 -11.22
N VAL A 122 -8.94 3.91 -11.62
CA VAL A 122 -8.02 5.04 -11.47
C VAL A 122 -7.74 5.34 -10.00
N ALA A 123 -8.79 5.35 -9.17
CA ALA A 123 -8.64 5.58 -7.74
C ALA A 123 -7.81 4.48 -7.07
N ASP A 124 -7.98 3.21 -7.45
CA ASP A 124 -7.20 2.08 -6.94
C ASP A 124 -5.70 2.23 -7.29
N TYR A 125 -5.38 2.59 -8.54
CA TYR A 125 -4.00 2.77 -8.98
C TYR A 125 -3.32 3.98 -8.33
N GLU A 126 -3.96 5.15 -8.36
CA GLU A 126 -3.43 6.38 -7.77
C GLU A 126 -3.25 6.22 -6.25
N SER A 127 -4.27 5.72 -5.54
CA SER A 127 -4.21 5.52 -4.08
C SER A 127 -3.11 4.52 -3.67
N THR A 128 -2.94 3.43 -4.41
CA THR A 128 -1.88 2.44 -4.16
C THR A 128 -0.51 3.10 -4.30
N THR A 129 -0.29 3.88 -5.37
CA THR A 129 0.99 4.52 -5.63
C THR A 129 1.33 5.57 -4.56
N PHE A 130 0.36 6.40 -4.18
CA PHE A 130 0.54 7.38 -3.10
C PHE A 130 0.78 6.72 -1.74
N ALA A 131 0.04 5.67 -1.42
CA ALA A 131 0.20 4.93 -0.16
C ALA A 131 1.59 4.30 -0.05
N ILE A 132 2.10 3.71 -1.13
CA ILE A 132 3.45 3.14 -1.19
C ILE A 132 4.50 4.24 -1.01
N PHE A 133 4.41 5.33 -1.79
CA PHE A 133 5.38 6.42 -1.74
C PHE A 133 5.48 7.05 -0.35
N TYR A 134 4.34 7.43 0.23
CA TYR A 134 4.33 8.12 1.52
C TYR A 134 4.88 7.24 2.65
N ASN A 135 4.39 6.01 2.76
CA ASN A 135 4.86 5.07 3.79
C ASN A 135 6.34 4.72 3.60
N ASN A 136 6.84 4.64 2.36
CA ASN A 136 8.27 4.44 2.08
C ASN A 136 9.13 5.61 2.54
N CYS A 137 8.73 6.85 2.23
CA CYS A 137 9.45 8.04 2.68
C CYS A 137 9.48 8.12 4.21
N LEU A 138 8.35 7.85 4.86
CA LEU A 138 8.24 7.84 6.32
C LEU A 138 9.15 6.76 6.93
N PHE A 139 9.09 5.53 6.40
CA PHE A 139 9.93 4.43 6.83
C PHE A 139 11.42 4.78 6.75
N LEU A 140 11.88 5.26 5.59
CA LEU A 140 13.30 5.59 5.39
C LEU A 140 13.75 6.74 6.29
N LEU A 141 12.93 7.78 6.47
CA LEU A 141 13.26 8.91 7.34
C LEU A 141 13.41 8.44 8.78
N VAL A 142 12.41 7.73 9.32
CA VAL A 142 12.45 7.24 10.70
C VAL A 142 13.58 6.24 10.89
N PHE A 143 13.82 5.35 9.92
CA PHE A 143 14.92 4.40 9.93
C PHE A 143 16.28 5.09 10.00
N LEU A 144 16.53 6.09 9.16
CA LEU A 144 17.80 6.82 9.15
C LEU A 144 18.04 7.54 10.47
N VAL A 145 17.03 8.26 10.98
CA VAL A 145 17.14 8.97 12.27
C VAL A 145 17.38 7.98 13.40
N ALA A 146 16.60 6.89 13.48
CA ALA A 146 16.76 5.87 14.50
C ALA A 146 18.14 5.21 14.43
N SER A 147 18.64 4.91 13.23
CA SER A 147 19.93 4.27 13.03
C SER A 147 21.10 5.15 13.47
N LEU A 148 21.01 6.46 13.23
CA LEU A 148 22.02 7.42 13.68
C LEU A 148 22.02 7.58 15.21
N VAL A 149 20.83 7.68 15.83
CA VAL A 149 20.71 7.82 17.28
C VAL A 149 21.19 6.55 18.00
N LEU A 150 20.89 5.37 17.44
CA LEU A 150 21.26 4.09 18.03
C LEU A 150 22.68 3.61 17.65
N SER A 151 23.44 4.43 16.92
CA SER A 151 24.81 4.10 16.50
C SER A 151 25.79 3.87 17.65
N GLN A 152 25.48 4.34 18.86
CA GLN A 152 26.28 4.14 20.06
C GLN A 152 26.07 2.76 20.73
N PHE A 153 25.05 2.02 20.33
CA PHE A 153 24.77 0.66 20.82
C PHE A 153 25.39 -0.41 19.91
N SER A 154 25.24 -1.68 20.27
CA SER A 154 25.70 -2.79 19.43
C SER A 154 25.00 -2.76 18.06
N SER A 155 25.75 -3.07 16.99
CA SER A 155 25.22 -3.06 15.61
C SER A 155 24.00 -3.96 15.42
N GLN A 156 23.88 -5.04 16.21
CA GLN A 156 22.73 -5.95 16.20
C GLN A 156 21.47 -5.30 16.79
N LEU A 157 21.60 -4.64 17.95
CA LEU A 157 20.47 -3.94 18.59
C LEU A 157 20.03 -2.73 17.78
N ASN A 158 21.00 -1.99 17.22
CA ASN A 158 20.70 -0.86 16.34
C ASN A 158 19.85 -1.30 15.15
N TYR A 159 20.26 -2.35 14.42
CA TYR A 159 19.49 -2.85 13.29
C TYR A 159 18.07 -3.30 13.68
N PHE A 160 17.95 -4.12 14.73
CA PHE A 160 16.66 -4.65 15.17
C PHE A 160 15.69 -3.52 15.58
N VAL A 161 16.15 -2.60 16.42
CA VAL A 161 15.32 -1.53 16.96
C VAL A 161 15.00 -0.51 15.88
N SER A 162 15.95 -0.06 15.07
CA SER A 162 15.68 0.92 14.00
C SER A 162 14.70 0.40 12.96
N MET A 163 14.82 -0.88 12.57
CA MET A 163 13.90 -1.51 11.63
C MET A 163 12.49 -1.62 12.18
N LEU A 164 12.34 -2.12 13.41
CA LEU A 164 11.03 -2.28 14.04
C LEU A 164 10.39 -0.95 14.37
N LEU A 165 11.17 0.03 14.84
CA LEU A 165 10.67 1.35 15.16
C LEU A 165 10.21 2.07 13.89
N ALA A 166 10.96 2.00 12.79
CA ALA A 166 10.56 2.58 11.51
C ALA A 166 9.30 1.92 10.93
N ALA A 167 9.26 0.58 10.90
CA ALA A 167 8.09 -0.15 10.38
C ALA A 167 6.86 0.02 11.27
N GLY A 168 7.05 0.00 12.59
CA GLY A 168 6.00 0.24 13.58
C GLY A 168 5.47 1.66 13.54
N ALA A 169 6.34 2.67 13.39
CA ALA A 169 5.94 4.07 13.23
C ALA A 169 5.13 4.26 11.94
N ALA A 170 5.57 3.66 10.81
CA ALA A 170 4.81 3.70 9.57
C ALA A 170 3.42 3.06 9.71
N ALA A 171 3.33 1.88 10.33
CA ALA A 171 2.05 1.21 10.56
C ALA A 171 1.12 1.97 11.50
N PHE A 172 1.66 2.53 12.59
CA PHE A 172 0.89 3.31 13.56
C PHE A 172 0.37 4.60 12.94
N LEU A 173 1.24 5.35 12.26
CA LEU A 173 0.86 6.60 11.61
C LEU A 173 -0.10 6.34 10.46
N SER A 174 0.06 5.27 9.69
CA SER A 174 -0.90 4.86 8.65
C SER A 174 -2.29 4.54 9.22
N SER A 175 -2.36 3.99 10.43
CA SER A 175 -3.62 3.63 11.09
C SER A 175 -4.34 4.81 11.77
N GLY A 176 -3.69 5.96 11.90
CA GLY A 176 -4.29 7.15 12.48
C GLY A 176 -5.46 7.66 11.62
N LYS A 177 -6.62 7.89 12.24
CA LYS A 177 -7.88 8.34 11.58
C LYS A 177 -7.80 9.67 10.80
N GLY A 178 -6.64 10.31 10.75
CA GLY A 178 -6.37 11.53 9.98
C GLY A 178 -5.05 11.48 9.20
N SER A 179 -4.46 10.30 9.00
CA SER A 179 -3.22 10.16 8.25
C SER A 179 -3.51 10.18 6.75
N ILE A 180 -3.33 11.38 6.21
CA ILE A 180 -3.54 11.84 4.83
C ILE A 180 -5.00 11.91 4.43
#